data_AF-A0A0J5FT50-F1
#
_entry.id   AF-A0A0J5FT50-F1
#
_cell.length_a   1.000
_cell.length_b   1.000
_cell.length_c   1.000
_cell.angle_alpha   90.00
_cell.angle_beta   90.00
_cell.angle_gamma   90.00
#
_symmetry.space_group_name_H-M   'P 1'
#
loop_
_entity.id
_entity.type
_entity.pdbx_description
1 polymer ?
#
loop_
_entity_poly.entity_id
_entity_poly.type
_entity_poly.pdbx_seq_one_letter_code
_entity_poly.pdbx_strand_id
1 'polypeptide(L)'
;MSRIAPYPLRMSPELREALEDKAEKSKRSLQQEVIYHIDMSLQLEKLLASAPPSSDDTYKRIAKALRLENEVKKKDEKIEELKMQVSLLAESTKNSDTDKFRDIDTQARIAQEALKNIIKNIPLRYEELDERPILVRGTLLNKKAP
;
A
#
# COMPACT_ATOMS: atom_id res chain seq x y z
N MET A 1 -54.48 17.07 -32.19
CA MET A 1 -53.17 16.41 -32.04
C MET A 1 -53.37 14.91 -32.18
N SER A 2 -52.93 14.31 -33.29
CA SER A 2 -53.02 12.86 -33.52
C SER A 2 -52.14 12.12 -32.50
N ARG A 3 -52.75 11.24 -31.70
CA ARG A 3 -52.00 10.33 -30.83
C ARG A 3 -51.23 9.38 -31.75
N ILE A 4 -49.91 9.54 -31.81
CA ILE A 4 -49.04 8.57 -32.47
C ILE A 4 -49.15 7.29 -31.63
N ALA A 5 -49.91 6.31 -32.13
CA ALA A 5 -49.93 5.00 -31.51
C ALA A 5 -48.51 4.44 -31.57
N PRO A 6 -47.96 3.92 -30.46
CA PRO A 6 -46.63 3.37 -30.47
C PRO A 6 -46.64 2.13 -31.37
N TYR A 7 -45.97 2.22 -32.53
CA TYR A 7 -45.68 1.04 -33.32
C TYR A 7 -44.76 0.15 -32.50
N PRO A 8 -45.09 -1.15 -32.31
CA PRO A 8 -44.18 -2.06 -31.61
C PRO A 8 -42.88 -2.14 -32.41
N LEU A 9 -41.75 -1.89 -31.74
CA LEU A 9 -40.44 -2.00 -32.35
C LEU A 9 -40.24 -3.44 -32.82
N ARG A 10 -40.17 -3.64 -34.13
CA ARG A 10 -39.87 -4.95 -34.71
C ARG A 10 -38.36 -5.14 -34.71
N MET A 11 -37.90 -6.20 -34.05
CA MET A 11 -36.48 -6.56 -33.96
C MET A 11 -36.30 -8.01 -34.41
N SER A 12 -35.14 -8.33 -34.99
CA SER A 12 -34.80 -9.70 -35.34
C SER A 12 -34.60 -10.55 -34.07
N PRO A 13 -34.81 -11.88 -34.13
CA PRO A 13 -34.61 -12.76 -32.99
C PRO A 13 -33.20 -12.68 -32.40
N GLU A 14 -32.17 -12.66 -33.26
CA GLU A 14 -30.77 -12.55 -32.86
C GLU A 14 -30.47 -11.26 -32.09
N LEU A 15 -31.03 -10.13 -32.55
CA LEU A 15 -30.86 -8.84 -31.89
C LEU A 15 -31.58 -8.79 -30.54
N ARG A 16 -32.74 -9.44 -30.46
CA ARG A 16 -33.51 -9.54 -29.23
C ARG A 16 -32.74 -10.31 -28.16
N GLU A 17 -32.24 -11.49 -28.50
CA GLU A 17 -31.45 -12.32 -27.58
C GLU A 17 -30.22 -11.58 -27.06
N ALA A 18 -29.46 -10.94 -27.95
CA ALA A 18 -28.28 -10.16 -27.56
C ALA A 18 -28.61 -8.97 -26.65
N LEU A 19 -29.80 -8.39 -26.76
CA LEU A 19 -30.25 -7.30 -25.90
C LEU A 19 -30.84 -7.80 -24.58
N GLU A 20 -31.49 -8.96 -24.57
CA GLU A 20 -31.97 -9.62 -23.36
C GLU A 20 -30.78 -10.02 -22.46
N ASP A 21 -29.72 -10.59 -23.02
CA ASP A 21 -28.48 -10.90 -22.29
C ASP A 21 -27.84 -9.67 -21.64
N LYS A 22 -27.86 -8.53 -22.34
CA LYS A 22 -27.31 -7.26 -21.84
C LYS A 22 -28.22 -6.63 -20.80
N ALA A 23 -29.53 -6.71 -21.00
CA ALA A 23 -30.54 -6.23 -20.05
C ALA A 23 -30.44 -7.01 -18.73
N GLU A 24 -30.24 -8.33 -18.78
CA GLU A 24 -30.06 -9.17 -17.60
C GLU A 24 -28.78 -8.80 -16.84
N LYS A 25 -27.65 -8.65 -17.54
CA LYS A 25 -26.36 -8.20 -16.94
C LYS A 25 -26.45 -6.83 -16.30
N SER A 26 -27.19 -5.91 -16.91
CA SER A 26 -27.38 -4.53 -16.42
C SER A 26 -28.52 -4.38 -15.42
N LYS A 27 -29.28 -5.46 -15.14
CA LYS A 27 -30.48 -5.47 -14.29
C LYS A 27 -31.56 -4.49 -14.74
N ARG A 28 -31.78 -4.39 -16.06
CA ARG A 28 -32.77 -3.51 -16.69
C ARG A 28 -33.82 -4.31 -17.46
N SER A 29 -34.96 -3.70 -17.75
CA SER A 29 -35.91 -4.30 -18.70
C SER A 29 -35.38 -4.20 -20.13
N LEU A 30 -35.78 -5.14 -20.99
CA LEU A 30 -35.41 -5.13 -22.41
C LEU A 30 -35.75 -3.79 -23.09
N GLN A 31 -36.93 -3.23 -22.79
CA GLN A 31 -37.37 -1.95 -23.34
C GLN A 31 -36.48 -0.80 -22.87
N GLN A 32 -36.08 -0.79 -21.60
CA GLN A 32 -35.20 0.23 -21.06
C GLN A 32 -33.80 0.15 -21.66
N GLU A 33 -33.29 -1.07 -21.92
CA GLU A 33 -31.99 -1.27 -22.55
C GLU A 33 -32.00 -0.82 -24.02
N VAL A 34 -33.09 -1.07 -24.74
CA VAL A 34 -33.29 -0.53 -26.11
C VAL A 34 -33.30 1.00 -26.10
N ILE A 35 -34.05 1.62 -25.19
CA ILE A 35 -34.11 3.08 -25.08
C ILE A 35 -32.71 3.65 -24.77
N TYR A 36 -31.99 3.02 -23.84
CA TYR A 36 -30.63 3.41 -23.48
C TYR A 36 -29.69 3.38 -24.69
N HIS A 37 -29.74 2.32 -25.50
CA HIS A 37 -28.92 2.21 -26.70
C HIS A 37 -29.27 3.25 -27.77
N ILE A 38 -30.56 3.56 -27.96
CA ILE A 38 -31.02 4.58 -28.89
C ILE A 38 -30.54 5.97 -28.43
N ASP A 39 -30.71 6.29 -27.15
CA ASP A 39 -30.27 7.57 -26.58
C ASP A 39 -28.74 7.74 -26.67
N MET A 40 -27.99 6.68 -26.34
CA MET A 40 -26.53 6.68 -26.50
C MET A 40 -26.10 6.90 -27.95
N SER A 41 -26.76 6.24 -28.90
CA SER A 41 -26.46 6.39 -30.33
C SER A 41 -26.75 7.82 -30.79
N LEU A 42 -27.87 8.40 -30.35
CA LEU A 42 -28.23 9.79 -30.65
C LEU A 42 -27.26 10.80 -30.05
N GLN A 43 -26.78 10.57 -28.82
CA GLN A 43 -25.76 11.40 -28.20
C GLN A 43 -24.44 11.33 -28.96
N LEU A 44 -24.03 10.13 -29.38
CA LEU A 44 -22.85 9.93 -30.21
C LEU A 44 -23.00 10.64 -31.57
N GLU A 45 -24.15 10.52 -32.24
CA GLU A 45 -24.42 11.24 -33.48
C GLU A 45 -24.36 12.75 -33.30
N LYS A 46 -24.92 13.31 -32.22
CA LYS A 46 -24.82 14.74 -31.92
C LYS A 46 -23.37 15.18 -31.67
N LEU A 47 -22.59 14.38 -30.98
CA LEU A 47 -21.17 14.63 -30.75
C LEU A 47 -20.36 14.54 -32.06
N LEU A 48 -20.71 13.61 -32.94
CA LEU A 48 -20.11 13.46 -34.26
C LEU A 48 -20.49 14.61 -35.20
N ALA A 49 -21.76 15.05 -35.19
CA ALA A 49 -22.27 16.12 -36.05
C ALA A 49 -21.82 17.52 -35.59
N SER A 50 -21.58 17.72 -34.29
CA SER A 50 -20.99 18.97 -33.75
C SER A 50 -19.48 19.05 -33.91
N ALA A 51 -18.81 17.93 -34.22
CA ALA A 51 -17.40 17.95 -34.56
C ALA A 51 -17.23 18.51 -35.98
N PRO A 52 -16.32 19.50 -36.19
CA PRO A 52 -16.08 20.06 -37.51
C PRO A 52 -15.63 18.97 -38.50
N PRO A 53 -15.99 19.08 -39.79
CA PRO A 53 -15.65 18.08 -40.81
C PRO A 53 -14.15 18.14 -41.16
N SER A 54 -13.28 17.69 -40.26
CA SER A 54 -11.93 17.23 -40.60
C SER A 54 -11.97 15.70 -40.62
N SER A 55 -12.28 15.18 -41.80
CA SER A 55 -12.91 13.89 -42.10
C SER A 55 -12.06 12.62 -41.94
N ASP A 56 -11.04 12.58 -41.08
CA ASP A 56 -10.19 11.38 -40.95
C ASP A 56 -9.75 11.00 -39.52
N ASP A 57 -10.20 11.75 -38.51
CA ASP A 57 -9.56 11.69 -37.19
C ASP A 57 -10.54 11.46 -36.02
N THR A 58 -11.85 11.46 -36.25
CA THR A 58 -12.85 11.30 -35.17
C THR A 58 -12.84 9.89 -34.58
N TYR A 59 -12.79 8.86 -35.43
CA TYR A 59 -12.64 7.47 -34.97
C TYR A 59 -11.30 7.24 -34.27
N LYS A 60 -10.21 7.86 -34.76
CA LYS A 60 -8.89 7.80 -34.11
C LYS A 60 -8.92 8.48 -32.74
N ARG A 61 -9.63 9.59 -32.59
CA ARG A 61 -9.84 10.29 -31.32
C ARG A 61 -10.66 9.48 -30.34
N ILE A 62 -11.76 8.85 -30.79
CA ILE A 62 -12.57 7.95 -29.94
C ILE A 62 -11.74 6.74 -29.51
N ALA A 63 -11.01 6.11 -30.43
CA ALA A 63 -10.12 4.99 -30.11
C ALA A 63 -9.01 5.39 -29.13
N LYS A 64 -8.45 6.59 -29.27
CA LYS A 64 -7.48 7.16 -28.32
C LYS A 64 -8.12 7.45 -26.97
N ALA A 65 -9.33 8.01 -26.93
CA ALA A 65 -10.07 8.28 -25.71
C ALA A 65 -10.39 6.99 -24.94
N LEU A 66 -10.87 5.94 -25.61
CA LEU A 66 -11.13 4.63 -25.00
C LEU A 66 -9.86 3.97 -24.45
N ARG A 67 -8.72 4.10 -25.16
CA ARG A 67 -7.42 3.63 -24.66
C ARG A 67 -7.00 4.38 -23.40
N LEU A 68 -7.13 5.71 -23.41
CA LEU A 68 -6.82 6.55 -22.26
C LEU A 68 -7.74 6.24 -21.06
N GLU A 69 -9.03 6.00 -21.28
CA GLU A 69 -9.97 5.61 -20.23
C GLU A 69 -9.54 4.30 -19.55
N ASN A 70 -9.13 3.29 -20.34
CA ASN A 70 -8.61 2.04 -19.80
C ASN A 70 -7.30 2.23 -19.01
N GLU A 71 -6.42 3.13 -19.45
CA GLU A 71 -5.20 3.47 -18.70
C GLU A 71 -5.52 4.19 -17.38
N VAL A 72 -6.52 5.08 -17.38
CA VAL A 72 -6.98 5.76 -16.15
C VAL A 72 -7.55 4.74 -15.17
N LYS A 73 -8.42 3.82 -15.60
CA LYS A 73 -8.96 2.76 -14.74
C LYS A 73 -7.86 1.92 -14.09
N LYS A 74 -6.85 1.50 -14.87
CA LYS A 74 -5.70 0.75 -14.33
C LYS A 74 -4.87 1.57 -13.33
N LYS A 75 -4.72 2.87 -13.55
CA LYS A 75 -4.03 3.76 -12.62
C LYS A 75 -4.84 3.96 -11.34
N ASP A 76 -6.15 4.08 -11.43
CA ASP A 76 -7.03 4.20 -10.26
C ASP A 76 -7.00 2.93 -9.41
N GLU A 77 -7.07 1.74 -10.03
CA GLU A 77 -6.89 0.45 -9.33
C GLU A 77 -5.55 0.42 -8.57
N LYS A 78 -4.47 0.88 -9.21
CA LYS A 78 -3.15 0.94 -8.60
C LYS A 78 -3.05 1.99 -7.48
N ILE A 79 -3.77 3.10 -7.59
CA ILE A 79 -3.85 4.12 -6.53
C ILE A 79 -4.55 3.54 -5.30
N GLU A 80 -5.65 2.81 -5.48
CA GLU A 80 -6.35 2.16 -4.37
C GLU A 80 -5.50 1.06 -3.71
N GLU A 81 -4.78 0.27 -4.51
CA GLU A 81 -3.83 -0.71 -3.98
C GLU A 81 -2.72 -0.05 -3.15
N LEU A 82 -2.12 1.03 -3.67
CA LEU A 82 -1.09 1.79 -2.96
C LEU A 82 -1.62 2.44 -1.68
N LYS A 83 -2.83 2.99 -1.69
CA LYS A 83 -3.49 3.53 -0.48
C LYS A 83 -3.67 2.44 0.58
N MET A 84 -4.09 1.24 0.17
CA MET A 84 -4.25 0.11 1.09
C MET A 84 -2.90 -0.31 1.68
N GLN A 85 -1.84 -0.40 0.85
CA GLN A 85 -0.49 -0.70 1.34
C GLN A 85 0.03 0.37 2.31
N VAL A 86 -0.20 1.66 2.02
CA VAL A 86 0.18 2.76 2.92
C VAL A 86 -0.61 2.68 4.23
N SER A 87 -1.91 2.35 4.20
CA SER A 87 -2.73 2.17 5.40
C SER A 87 -2.21 1.01 6.25
N LEU A 88 -1.93 -0.14 5.64
CA LEU A 88 -1.38 -1.32 6.32
C LEU A 88 0.01 -1.02 6.92
N LEU A 89 0.86 -0.32 6.16
CA LEU A 89 2.17 0.10 6.66
C LEU A 89 2.02 1.07 7.83
N ALA A 90 1.16 2.09 7.70
CA ALA A 90 0.89 3.05 8.77
C ALA A 90 0.38 2.35 10.04
N GLU A 91 -0.56 1.40 9.91
CA GLU A 91 -1.03 0.56 11.02
C GLU A 91 0.08 -0.31 11.61
N SER A 92 0.92 -0.94 10.79
CA SER A 92 2.05 -1.74 11.25
C SER A 92 3.13 -0.91 11.96
N THR A 93 3.36 0.33 11.51
CA THR A 93 4.26 1.28 12.18
C THR A 93 3.65 1.94 13.41
N LYS A 94 2.32 1.84 13.55
CA LYS A 94 1.57 2.23 14.74
C LYS A 94 1.69 1.21 15.87
N ASN A 95 2.38 0.08 15.69
CA ASN A 95 2.94 -0.69 16.80
C ASN A 95 3.74 0.29 17.64
N SER A 96 3.13 0.59 18.78
CA SER A 96 3.16 1.92 19.36
C SER A 96 4.57 2.22 19.83
N ASP A 97 5.02 3.48 19.73
CA ASP A 97 6.26 3.88 20.37
C ASP A 97 6.25 3.47 21.86
N THR A 98 5.07 3.35 22.48
CA THR A 98 4.90 2.77 23.81
C THR A 98 5.41 1.33 23.93
N ASP A 99 5.22 0.48 22.92
CA ASP A 99 5.69 -0.91 22.94
C ASP A 99 7.22 -0.96 22.80
N LYS A 100 7.79 -0.13 21.92
CA LYS A 100 9.26 0.03 21.83
C LYS A 100 9.86 0.55 23.13
N PHE A 101 9.23 1.55 23.76
CA PHE A 101 9.68 2.07 25.05
C PHE A 101 9.50 1.04 26.17
N ARG A 102 8.45 0.22 26.12
CA ARG A 102 8.25 -0.88 27.07
C ARG A 102 9.35 -1.94 26.93
N ASP A 103 9.71 -2.32 25.71
CA ASP A 103 10.79 -3.26 25.47
C ASP A 103 12.12 -2.71 25.97
N ILE A 104 12.43 -1.44 25.69
CA ILE A 104 13.63 -0.77 26.20
C ILE A 104 13.64 -0.75 27.74
N ASP A 105 12.51 -0.44 28.39
CA ASP A 105 12.40 -0.43 29.85
C ASP A 105 12.62 -1.83 30.46
N THR A 106 12.04 -2.87 29.86
CA THR A 106 12.29 -4.25 30.30
C THR A 106 13.75 -4.65 30.16
N GLN A 107 14.41 -4.31 29.04
CA GLN A 107 15.82 -4.60 28.82
C GLN A 107 16.72 -3.83 29.79
N ALA A 108 16.40 -2.57 30.08
CA ALA A 108 17.13 -1.76 31.06
C ALA A 108 17.04 -2.35 32.48
N ARG A 109 15.87 -2.86 32.88
CA ARG A 109 15.68 -3.57 34.15
C ARG A 109 16.51 -4.85 34.24
N ILE A 110 16.48 -5.67 33.19
CA ILE A 110 17.28 -6.91 33.13
C ILE A 110 18.77 -6.59 33.26
N ALA A 111 19.25 -5.55 32.57
CA ALA A 111 20.65 -5.12 32.67
C ALA A 111 21.01 -4.64 34.09
N GLN A 112 20.12 -3.89 34.75
CA GLN A 112 20.33 -3.49 36.15
C GLN A 112 20.40 -4.69 37.10
N GLU A 113 19.53 -5.67 36.95
CA GLU A 113 19.55 -6.88 37.78
C GLU A 113 20.82 -7.69 37.53
N ALA A 114 21.24 -7.83 36.27
CA ALA A 114 22.51 -8.48 35.93
C ALA A 114 23.70 -7.76 36.58
N LEU A 115 23.76 -6.42 36.50
CA LEU A 115 24.82 -5.63 37.14
C LEU A 115 24.82 -5.76 38.66
N LYS A 116 23.64 -5.74 39.32
CA LYS A 116 23.54 -5.99 40.77
C LYS A 116 24.05 -7.37 41.15
N ASN A 117 23.71 -8.38 40.36
CA ASN A 117 24.18 -9.75 40.58
C ASN A 117 25.70 -9.87 40.39
N ILE A 118 26.26 -9.16 39.40
CA ILE A 118 27.71 -9.07 39.22
C ILE A 118 28.35 -8.43 40.45
N ILE A 119 27.91 -7.22 40.84
CA ILE A 119 28.44 -6.48 41.99
C ILE A 119 28.41 -7.33 43.28
N LYS A 120 27.29 -8.01 43.55
CA LYS A 120 27.13 -8.87 44.73
C LYS A 120 28.10 -10.05 44.74
N ASN A 121 28.48 -10.55 43.57
CA ASN A 121 29.38 -11.68 43.41
C ASN A 121 30.84 -11.26 43.16
N ILE A 122 31.16 -9.96 43.21
CA ILE A 122 32.55 -9.50 43.21
C ILE A 122 33.18 -9.93 44.56
N PRO A 123 34.25 -10.76 44.56
CA PRO A 123 34.94 -11.10 45.79
C PRO A 123 35.59 -9.85 46.40
N LEU A 124 35.42 -9.65 47.71
CA LEU A 124 36.09 -8.63 48.52
C LEU A 124 37.61 -8.85 48.50
N ARG A 125 38.31 -8.39 47.48
CA ARG A 125 39.78 -8.45 47.39
C ARG A 125 40.39 -7.19 46.77
N TYR A 126 40.04 -6.03 47.30
CA TYR A 126 40.74 -4.77 46.96
C TYR A 126 40.98 -3.81 48.13
N GLU A 127 40.95 -4.26 49.39
CA GLU A 127 41.32 -3.41 50.54
C GLU A 127 42.61 -3.82 51.28
N GLU A 128 43.31 -4.89 50.88
CA GLU A 128 44.52 -5.37 51.59
C GLU A 128 45.81 -5.30 50.76
N LEU A 129 46.04 -4.23 49.99
CA LEU A 129 47.31 -4.06 49.25
C LEU A 129 48.17 -2.85 49.65
N ASP A 130 47.75 -2.00 50.60
CA ASP A 130 48.55 -0.84 51.01
C ASP A 130 49.31 -0.99 52.34
N GLU A 131 49.25 -2.13 53.01
CA GLU A 131 50.04 -2.36 54.22
C GLU A 131 50.90 -3.63 54.11
N ARG A 132 52.11 -3.50 53.55
CA ARG A 132 53.30 -4.20 54.05
C ARG A 132 54.60 -3.61 53.47
N PRO A 133 55.67 -3.55 54.28
CA PRO A 133 56.85 -2.73 54.03
C PRO A 133 57.78 -3.34 52.98
N ILE A 134 58.47 -2.45 52.25
CA ILE A 134 59.46 -2.76 51.22
C ILE A 134 60.59 -3.62 51.81
N LEU A 135 60.62 -4.91 51.45
CA LEU A 135 61.76 -5.78 51.75
C LEU A 135 62.85 -5.59 50.68
N VAL A 136 63.85 -4.79 51.06
CA VAL A 136 65.17 -4.75 50.42
C VAL A 136 65.77 -6.16 50.44
N ARG A 137 66.04 -6.75 49.26
CA ARG A 137 67.20 -7.66 49.06
C ARG A 137 67.39 -8.01 47.60
N GLY A 138 68.44 -7.44 47.02
CA GLY A 138 68.99 -7.89 45.75
C GLY A 138 70.31 -7.20 45.48
N THR A 139 71.41 -7.80 45.94
CA THR A 139 72.64 -8.02 45.17
C THR A 139 73.71 -8.62 46.09
N LEU A 140 73.94 -9.94 45.96
CA LEU A 140 75.26 -10.52 46.18
C LEU A 140 75.93 -10.55 44.82
N LEU A 141 76.94 -9.70 44.62
CA LEU A 141 77.94 -9.88 43.56
C LEU A 141 79.33 -9.67 44.15
N ASN A 142 80.07 -10.78 44.15
CA ASN A 142 81.47 -10.93 44.52
C ASN A 142 82.39 -9.83 43.95
N LYS A 143 83.31 -9.35 44.78
CA LYS A 143 84.69 -9.07 44.36
C LYS A 143 85.68 -9.73 45.32
N LYS A 144 86.46 -10.67 44.76
CA LYS A 144 87.83 -11.11 45.12
C LYS A 144 88.70 -9.95 45.66
N ALA A 145 89.76 -10.12 46.45
CA ALA A 145 90.41 -11.20 47.20
C ALA A 145 91.51 -10.48 48.08
N PRO A 146 92.60 -11.11 48.56
CA PRO A 146 93.29 -10.83 49.83
C PRO A 146 93.89 -9.43 50.02
#